data_AF-A0A967CP35-F1
#
_entry.id   AF-A0A967CP35-F1
#
_cell.length_a   1.000
_cell.length_b   1.000
_cell.length_c   1.000
_cell.angle_alpha   90.00
_cell.angle_beta   90.00
_cell.angle_gamma   90.00
#
_symmetry.space_group_name_H-M   'P 1'
#
loop_
_entity.id
_entity.type
_entity.pdbx_description
1 polymer ?
#
loop_
_entity_poly.entity_id
_entity_poly.type
_entity_poly.pdbx_seq_one_letter_code
_entity_poly.pdbx_strand_id
1 'polypeptide(L)'
;MTARRCSRYSTTTTRPRNSSPSATTTTTRSTPAKGSRNDPHRYPEHHMLAQVLFSGLALGSIYGLVALGFAVVFKATDVFNFAQGMFVVCGAFFAVTAINLLDLPFPIAILFIILAAATLGVVIHILLIQPLAGRPMLSVIMLTIALSIALRAIVEILFGSQGRNLTTPLPTGIFLVGDVRISQLHLTAALVSWACMAAFGAFFRYTSIGLLMRATADGHEAAVVSGGLIEQLSATYISPKSSDIMIYGLLLVILMVRPWGLFGQRELGRV
;
A
#
# COMPACT_ATOMS: atom_id res chain seq x y z
N MET A 1 59.64 43.47 8.23
CA MET A 1 60.56 43.82 9.34
C MET A 1 59.95 43.21 10.60
N THR A 2 60.51 42.27 11.35
CA THR A 2 61.86 41.67 11.41
C THR A 2 61.74 40.34 12.18
N ALA A 3 62.58 39.37 11.80
CA ALA A 3 62.69 38.01 12.33
C ALA A 3 63.16 37.88 13.79
N ARG A 4 62.92 36.69 14.40
CA ARG A 4 63.68 35.98 15.47
C ARG A 4 62.84 34.76 15.94
N ARG A 5 63.25 33.48 16.06
CA ARG A 5 64.47 32.63 15.93
C ARG A 5 63.95 31.17 15.71
N CYS A 6 64.49 30.30 14.83
CA CYS A 6 65.60 29.33 15.02
C CYS A 6 65.72 28.73 16.45
N SER A 7 66.04 27.46 16.73
CA SER A 7 66.44 26.24 15.99
C SER A 7 66.77 25.18 17.07
N ARG A 8 66.87 23.89 16.68
CA ARG A 8 67.62 22.77 17.31
C ARG A 8 66.88 22.01 18.44
N TYR A 9 66.86 20.66 18.49
CA TYR A 9 67.93 19.69 18.22
C TYR A 9 67.40 18.33 17.73
N SER A 10 68.21 17.68 16.89
CA SER A 10 68.10 16.34 16.32
C SER A 10 69.03 15.35 17.05
N THR A 11 68.62 14.08 17.21
CA THR A 11 69.55 12.97 17.42
C THR A 11 69.04 11.65 16.81
N THR A 12 69.75 11.25 15.77
CA THR A 12 69.83 9.95 15.10
C THR A 12 70.55 8.91 15.98
N THR A 13 70.25 7.60 15.85
CA THR A 13 71.20 6.44 15.93
C THR A 13 70.39 5.11 15.82
N THR A 14 70.31 4.42 14.67
CA THR A 14 71.11 3.24 14.21
C THR A 14 71.12 2.04 15.19
N ARG A 15 70.60 0.84 14.86
CA ARG A 15 71.21 -0.32 14.10
C ARG A 15 70.36 -1.60 14.42
N PRO A 16 70.61 -2.82 13.88
CA PRO A 16 71.15 -3.25 12.59
C PRO A 16 70.29 -4.36 11.89
N ARG A 17 70.74 -4.73 10.69
CA ARG A 17 70.33 -5.84 9.80
C ARG A 17 71.46 -6.87 9.75
N ASN A 18 71.22 -8.19 9.84
CA ASN A 18 71.83 -9.27 9.03
C ASN A 18 71.39 -10.71 9.48
N SER A 19 70.85 -11.56 8.59
CA SER A 19 71.48 -12.72 7.87
C SER A 19 71.37 -14.06 8.62
N SER A 20 71.02 -15.25 8.11
CA SER A 20 70.65 -15.90 6.81
C SER A 20 70.34 -17.41 7.16
N PRO A 21 70.28 -18.46 6.28
CA PRO A 21 70.10 -18.60 4.82
C PRO A 21 69.07 -19.70 4.38
N SER A 22 68.96 -19.90 3.05
CA SER A 22 68.78 -21.20 2.35
C SER A 22 67.48 -21.48 1.58
N ALA A 23 67.61 -21.21 0.27
CA ALA A 23 66.95 -21.74 -0.91
C ALA A 23 66.16 -23.07 -0.81
N THR A 24 65.02 -23.11 -1.51
CA THR A 24 64.71 -24.22 -2.45
C THR A 24 63.88 -23.68 -3.61
N THR A 25 64.46 -23.83 -4.78
CA THR A 25 63.95 -23.62 -6.13
C THR A 25 62.66 -24.42 -6.38
N THR A 26 61.60 -23.78 -6.85
CA THR A 26 60.64 -24.42 -7.75
C THR A 26 60.19 -23.40 -8.80
N THR A 27 61.03 -23.24 -9.80
CA THR A 27 60.67 -22.71 -11.11
C THR A 27 59.62 -23.63 -11.73
N THR A 28 58.33 -23.35 -11.52
CA THR A 28 57.26 -23.99 -12.27
C THR A 28 57.16 -23.31 -13.64
N ARG A 29 57.75 -24.00 -14.60
CA ARG A 29 57.73 -23.74 -16.04
C ARG A 29 56.28 -23.55 -16.52
N SER A 30 56.04 -22.41 -17.14
CA SER A 30 54.83 -22.11 -17.91
C SER A 30 54.58 -23.19 -18.97
N THR A 31 53.47 -23.91 -18.82
CA THR A 31 52.83 -24.68 -19.89
C THR A 31 51.59 -23.92 -20.33
N PRO A 32 51.41 -23.56 -21.61
CA PRO A 32 50.17 -22.98 -22.08
C PRO A 32 49.17 -24.12 -22.31
N ALA A 33 48.46 -24.51 -21.25
CA ALA A 33 47.36 -25.46 -21.34
C ALA A 33 46.11 -24.75 -21.90
N LYS A 34 46.02 -24.78 -23.23
CA LYS A 34 44.82 -24.94 -24.05
C LYS A 34 43.49 -25.01 -23.28
N GLY A 35 42.66 -23.99 -23.48
CA GLY A 35 41.21 -24.12 -23.60
C GLY A 35 40.44 -24.62 -22.39
N SER A 36 40.18 -23.73 -21.44
CA SER A 36 38.86 -23.69 -20.82
C SER A 36 38.35 -22.26 -20.91
N ARG A 37 37.56 -22.01 -21.95
CA ARG A 37 36.62 -20.88 -21.99
C ARG A 37 35.61 -21.17 -20.89
N ASN A 38 35.97 -20.83 -19.65
CA ASN A 38 35.00 -20.71 -18.58
C ASN A 38 34.18 -19.48 -18.94
N ASP A 39 33.09 -19.70 -19.67
CA ASP A 39 31.96 -18.79 -19.74
C ASP A 39 30.95 -19.23 -18.66
N PRO A 40 31.17 -18.97 -17.34
CA PRO A 40 30.15 -19.29 -16.37
C PRO A 40 29.09 -18.18 -16.40
N HIS A 41 27.87 -18.60 -16.73
CA HIS A 41 26.64 -17.82 -16.56
C HIS A 41 26.33 -16.76 -17.61
N ARG A 42 26.17 -17.20 -18.85
CA ARG A 42 25.12 -16.62 -19.71
C ARG A 42 23.78 -17.14 -19.21
N TYR A 43 23.31 -16.64 -18.05
CA TYR A 43 21.88 -16.73 -17.74
C TYR A 43 21.17 -16.10 -18.92
N PRO A 44 20.30 -16.83 -19.61
CA PRO A 44 19.80 -16.28 -20.83
C PRO A 44 18.86 -15.12 -20.45
N GLU A 45 19.09 -13.94 -21.04
CA GLU A 45 18.43 -12.66 -20.72
C GLU A 45 16.89 -12.78 -20.53
N HIS A 46 16.28 -13.77 -21.18
CA HIS A 46 14.86 -14.09 -21.05
C HIS A 46 14.42 -14.48 -19.63
N HIS A 47 15.29 -15.05 -18.78
CA HIS A 47 14.95 -15.39 -17.39
C HIS A 47 14.81 -14.13 -16.52
N MET A 48 15.71 -13.16 -16.69
CA MET A 48 15.66 -11.91 -15.93
C MET A 48 14.47 -11.05 -16.37
N LEU A 49 14.19 -11.00 -17.67
CA LEU A 49 13.00 -10.34 -18.20
C LEU A 49 11.71 -10.98 -17.70
N ALA A 50 11.59 -12.31 -17.75
CA ALA A 50 10.43 -13.02 -17.23
C ALA A 50 10.23 -12.75 -15.73
N GLN A 51 11.29 -12.81 -14.93
CA GLN A 51 11.22 -12.53 -13.49
C GLN A 51 10.78 -11.09 -13.19
N VAL A 52 11.32 -10.11 -13.92
CA VAL A 52 10.96 -8.70 -13.78
C VAL A 52 9.51 -8.47 -14.19
N LEU A 53 9.04 -9.10 -15.27
CA LEU A 53 7.64 -9.02 -15.69
C LEU A 53 6.69 -9.59 -14.64
N PHE A 54 7.00 -10.77 -14.08
CA PHE A 54 6.18 -11.37 -13.03
C PHE A 54 6.16 -10.55 -11.74
N SER A 55 7.34 -10.08 -11.29
CA SER A 55 7.43 -9.24 -10.10
C SER A 55 6.75 -7.88 -10.30
N GLY A 56 6.89 -7.30 -11.49
CA GLY A 56 6.24 -6.06 -11.89
C GLY A 56 4.73 -6.20 -11.97
N LEU A 57 4.22 -7.33 -12.48
CA LEU A 57 2.78 -7.62 -12.51
C LEU A 57 2.21 -7.80 -11.10
N ALA A 58 2.96 -8.48 -10.21
CA ALA A 58 2.57 -8.63 -8.81
C ALA A 58 2.50 -7.27 -8.09
N LEU A 59 3.55 -6.45 -8.17
CA LEU A 59 3.56 -5.10 -7.61
C LEU A 59 2.50 -4.19 -8.25
N GLY A 60 2.34 -4.28 -9.56
CA GLY A 60 1.34 -3.55 -10.33
C GLY A 60 -0.08 -3.87 -9.91
N SER A 61 -0.37 -5.12 -9.53
CA SER A 61 -1.69 -5.49 -8.99
C SER A 61 -1.98 -4.80 -7.66
N ILE A 62 -0.98 -4.65 -6.78
CA ILE A 62 -1.13 -3.97 -5.48
C ILE A 62 -1.36 -2.47 -5.71
N TYR A 63 -0.53 -1.85 -6.55
CA TYR A 63 -0.70 -0.44 -6.92
C TYR A 63 -2.01 -0.18 -7.68
N GLY A 64 -2.47 -1.15 -8.49
CA GLY A 64 -3.76 -1.09 -9.16
C GLY A 64 -4.92 -1.08 -8.19
N LEU A 65 -4.86 -1.86 -7.10
CA LEU A 65 -5.87 -1.81 -6.04
C LEU A 65 -5.85 -0.48 -5.27
N VAL A 66 -4.67 0.08 -5.02
CA VAL A 66 -4.54 1.43 -4.42
C VAL A 66 -5.12 2.49 -5.36
N ALA A 67 -4.84 2.40 -6.65
CA ALA A 67 -5.39 3.29 -7.68
C ALA A 67 -6.92 3.16 -7.78
N LEU A 68 -7.47 1.94 -7.68
CA LEU A 68 -8.92 1.72 -7.62
C LEU A 68 -9.53 2.46 -6.41
N GLY A 69 -8.91 2.35 -5.24
CA GLY A 69 -9.35 3.08 -4.05
C GLY A 69 -9.33 4.61 -4.25
N PHE A 70 -8.27 5.14 -4.86
CA PHE A 70 -8.18 6.56 -5.19
C PHE A 70 -9.26 6.99 -6.19
N ALA A 71 -9.48 6.22 -7.27
CA ALA A 71 -10.48 6.51 -8.29
C ALA A 71 -11.91 6.51 -7.73
N VAL A 72 -12.23 5.58 -6.83
CA VAL A 72 -13.53 5.51 -6.16
C VAL A 72 -13.76 6.73 -5.27
N VAL A 73 -12.76 7.12 -4.48
CA VAL A 73 -12.86 8.32 -3.63
C VAL A 73 -13.03 9.56 -4.49
N PHE A 74 -12.18 9.74 -5.50
CA PHE A 74 -12.25 10.89 -6.40
C PHE A 74 -13.60 10.98 -7.11
N LYS A 75 -14.12 9.88 -7.67
CA LYS A 75 -15.42 9.88 -8.35
C LYS A 75 -16.59 10.18 -7.39
N ALA A 76 -16.44 9.94 -6.09
CA ALA A 76 -17.46 10.23 -5.10
C ALA A 76 -17.40 11.66 -4.53
N THR A 77 -16.22 12.28 -4.53
CA THR A 77 -16.00 13.60 -3.90
C THR A 77 -15.70 14.72 -4.89
N ASP A 78 -15.35 14.41 -6.13
CA ASP A 78 -14.75 15.31 -7.12
C ASP A 78 -13.50 16.06 -6.59
N VAL A 79 -12.86 15.51 -5.55
CA VAL A 79 -11.69 16.12 -4.90
C VAL A 79 -10.57 15.11 -4.78
N PHE A 80 -9.38 15.53 -5.23
CA PHE A 80 -8.15 14.77 -5.05
C PHE A 80 -7.73 14.77 -3.57
N ASN A 81 -7.77 13.60 -2.94
CA ASN A 81 -7.30 13.42 -1.58
C ASN A 81 -5.80 13.08 -1.56
N PHE A 82 -4.96 14.06 -1.19
CA PHE A 82 -3.51 13.86 -1.08
C PHE A 82 -3.10 12.96 0.09
N ALA A 83 -3.97 12.76 1.08
CA ALA A 83 -3.73 11.84 2.20
C ALA A 83 -3.94 10.36 1.83
N GLN A 84 -4.38 10.05 0.61
CA GLN A 84 -4.70 8.67 0.20
C GLN A 84 -3.55 7.70 0.43
N GLY A 85 -2.32 8.10 0.08
CA GLY A 85 -1.13 7.27 0.30
C GLY A 85 -0.88 6.98 1.78
N MET A 86 -1.14 7.96 2.66
CA MET A 86 -0.96 7.78 4.10
C MET A 86 -1.98 6.82 4.70
N PHE A 87 -3.20 6.73 4.19
CA PHE A 87 -4.15 5.70 4.65
C PHE A 87 -3.63 4.28 4.36
N VAL A 88 -3.00 4.06 3.20
CA VAL A 88 -2.37 2.77 2.87
C VAL A 88 -1.23 2.47 3.83
N VAL A 89 -0.38 3.46 4.12
CA VAL A 89 0.73 3.33 5.08
C VAL A 89 0.20 3.02 6.48
N CYS A 90 -0.82 3.74 6.97
CA CYS A 90 -1.46 3.45 8.25
C CYS A 90 -2.00 2.03 8.32
N GLY A 91 -2.63 1.53 7.25
CA GLY A 91 -3.06 0.13 7.15
C GLY A 91 -1.91 -0.87 7.31
N ALA A 92 -0.76 -0.60 6.69
CA ALA A 92 0.43 -1.44 6.86
C ALA A 92 0.96 -1.41 8.31
N PHE A 93 0.96 -0.25 8.98
CA PHE A 93 1.34 -0.16 10.39
C PHE A 93 0.34 -0.81 11.34
N PHE A 94 -0.96 -0.80 11.02
CA PHE A 94 -1.94 -1.60 11.75
C PHE A 94 -1.66 -3.10 11.63
N ALA A 95 -1.20 -3.57 10.46
CA ALA A 95 -0.78 -4.96 10.29
C ALA A 95 0.46 -5.30 11.13
N VAL A 96 1.47 -4.42 11.14
CA VAL A 96 2.66 -4.57 12.00
C VAL A 96 2.27 -4.60 13.47
N THR A 97 1.34 -3.74 13.88
CA THR A 97 0.86 -3.67 15.27
C THR A 97 0.13 -4.95 15.65
N ALA A 98 -0.80 -5.42 14.81
CA ALA A 98 -1.58 -6.62 15.07
C ALA A 98 -0.69 -7.88 15.19
N ILE A 99 0.30 -8.01 14.31
CA ILE A 99 1.11 -9.23 14.20
C ILE A 99 2.34 -9.22 15.09
N ASN A 100 3.11 -8.12 15.12
CA ASN A 100 4.39 -8.09 15.85
C ASN A 100 4.30 -7.49 17.26
N LEU A 101 3.31 -6.62 17.54
CA LEU A 101 3.18 -5.99 18.86
C LEU A 101 2.14 -6.67 19.74
N LEU A 102 1.01 -7.08 19.15
CA LEU A 102 -0.07 -7.75 19.88
C LEU A 102 -0.03 -9.29 19.73
N ASP A 103 0.87 -9.82 18.89
CA ASP A 103 1.00 -11.26 18.60
C ASP A 103 -0.35 -11.95 18.30
N LEU A 104 -1.25 -11.26 17.61
CA LEU A 104 -2.59 -11.79 17.30
C LEU A 104 -2.49 -12.91 16.26
N PRO A 105 -3.31 -13.96 16.39
CA PRO A 105 -3.39 -14.98 15.35
C PRO A 105 -3.91 -14.37 14.04
N PHE A 106 -3.43 -14.90 12.91
CA PHE A 106 -3.62 -14.29 11.58
C PHE A 106 -5.06 -13.87 11.23
N PRO A 107 -6.11 -14.68 11.49
CA PRO A 107 -7.49 -14.27 11.18
C PRO A 107 -7.98 -13.11 12.04
N ILE A 108 -7.59 -13.08 13.33
CA ILE A 108 -7.96 -12.00 14.26
C ILE A 108 -7.19 -10.73 13.90
N ALA A 109 -5.94 -10.86 13.44
CA ALA A 109 -5.15 -9.73 12.95
C ALA A 109 -5.82 -9.07 11.73
N ILE A 110 -6.37 -9.85 10.77
CA ILE A 110 -7.12 -9.30 9.62
C ILE A 110 -8.33 -8.50 10.10
N LEU A 111 -9.11 -9.06 11.03
CA LEU A 111 -10.27 -8.36 11.58
C LEU A 111 -9.87 -7.06 12.28
N PHE A 112 -8.80 -7.10 13.07
CA PHE A 112 -8.25 -5.91 13.73
C PHE A 112 -7.83 -4.84 12.71
N ILE A 113 -7.14 -5.21 11.63
CA ILE A 113 -6.72 -4.27 10.58
C ILE A 113 -7.92 -3.59 9.92
N ILE A 114 -8.95 -4.38 9.57
CA ILE A 114 -10.18 -3.85 8.94
C ILE A 114 -10.88 -2.88 9.89
N LEU A 115 -11.06 -3.26 11.16
CA LEU A 115 -11.72 -2.40 12.15
C LEU A 115 -10.91 -1.14 12.46
N ALA A 116 -9.59 -1.25 12.62
CA ALA A 116 -8.71 -0.11 12.87
C ALA A 116 -8.70 0.87 11.67
N ALA A 117 -8.60 0.36 10.44
CA ALA A 117 -8.65 1.17 9.23
C ALA A 117 -10.01 1.85 9.03
N ALA A 118 -11.11 1.12 9.26
CA ALA A 118 -12.46 1.68 9.18
C ALA A 118 -12.68 2.76 10.24
N THR A 119 -12.25 2.51 11.48
CA THR A 119 -12.33 3.48 12.58
C THR A 119 -11.54 4.74 12.26
N LEU A 120 -10.28 4.60 11.80
CA LEU A 120 -9.45 5.73 11.39
C LEU A 120 -10.12 6.55 10.28
N GLY A 121 -10.67 5.88 9.26
CA GLY A 121 -11.39 6.51 8.16
C GLY A 121 -12.62 7.28 8.63
N VAL A 122 -13.45 6.69 9.49
CA VAL A 122 -14.65 7.33 10.06
C VAL A 122 -14.27 8.52 10.94
N VAL A 123 -13.27 8.38 11.80
CA VAL A 123 -12.77 9.46 12.65
C VAL A 123 -12.31 10.64 11.81
N ILE A 124 -11.51 10.40 10.77
CA ILE A 124 -11.07 11.46 9.86
C ILE A 124 -12.23 12.06 9.07
N HIS A 125 -13.18 11.23 8.62
CA HIS A 125 -14.35 11.70 7.90
C HIS A 125 -15.16 12.68 8.76
N ILE A 126 -15.46 12.31 10.00
CA ILE A 126 -16.27 13.13 10.91
C ILE A 126 -15.51 14.38 11.37
N LEU A 127 -14.23 14.23 11.75
CA LEU A 127 -13.47 15.34 12.36
C LEU A 127 -12.93 16.34 11.34
N LEU A 128 -12.54 15.88 10.15
CA LEU A 128 -11.80 16.72 9.20
C LEU A 128 -12.61 16.97 7.92
N ILE A 129 -13.24 15.94 7.36
CA ILE A 129 -13.90 16.07 6.05
C ILE A 129 -15.30 16.69 6.19
N GLN A 130 -16.11 16.20 7.13
CA GLN A 130 -17.50 16.64 7.34
C GLN A 130 -17.62 18.15 7.65
N PRO A 131 -16.76 18.77 8.49
CA PRO A 131 -16.86 20.21 8.77
C PRO A 131 -16.52 21.11 7.57
N LEU A 132 -15.85 20.55 6.56
CA LEU A 132 -15.48 21.25 5.34
C LEU A 132 -16.48 21.02 4.20
N ALA A 133 -17.55 20.26 4.44
CA ALA A 133 -18.63 20.10 3.46
C ALA A 133 -19.23 21.48 3.10
N GLY A 134 -19.21 21.82 1.82
CA GLY A 134 -19.67 23.12 1.30
C GLY A 134 -18.60 24.22 1.25
N ARG A 135 -17.34 23.94 1.60
CA ARG A 135 -16.21 24.87 1.38
C ARG A 135 -15.60 24.68 -0.03
N PRO A 136 -14.90 25.68 -0.58
CA PRO A 136 -14.24 25.55 -1.88
C PRO A 136 -13.30 24.35 -1.95
N MET A 137 -13.18 23.71 -3.13
CA MET A 137 -12.32 22.53 -3.33
C MET A 137 -10.87 22.72 -2.85
N LEU A 138 -10.34 23.94 -2.96
CA LEU A 138 -8.99 24.28 -2.52
C LEU A 138 -8.80 24.09 -1.01
N SER A 139 -9.84 24.35 -0.20
CA SER A 139 -9.79 24.15 1.25
C SER A 139 -9.64 22.66 1.60
N VAL A 140 -10.35 21.78 0.88
CA VAL A 140 -10.27 20.34 1.11
C VAL A 140 -8.90 19.80 0.68
N ILE A 141 -8.36 20.27 -0.45
CA ILE A 141 -7.02 19.91 -0.90
C ILE A 141 -5.97 20.28 0.14
N MET A 142 -5.96 21.54 0.62
CA MET A 142 -5.01 22.02 1.62
C MET A 142 -5.09 21.21 2.93
N LEU A 143 -6.32 20.88 3.38
CA LEU A 143 -6.51 20.00 4.52
C LEU A 143 -5.86 18.63 4.27
N THR A 144 -6.10 18.00 3.12
CA THR A 144 -5.59 16.65 2.87
C THR A 144 -4.07 16.61 2.78
N ILE A 145 -3.43 17.68 2.28
CA ILE A 145 -1.97 17.83 2.34
C ILE A 145 -1.50 17.94 3.79
N ALA A 146 -2.11 18.82 4.58
CA ALA A 146 -1.78 18.97 6.01
C ALA A 146 -1.97 17.65 6.78
N LEU A 147 -3.08 16.94 6.51
CA LEU A 147 -3.39 15.64 7.10
C LEU A 147 -2.34 14.58 6.71
N SER A 148 -1.89 14.55 5.46
CA SER A 148 -0.86 13.61 5.02
C SER A 148 0.45 13.80 5.80
N ILE A 149 0.86 15.06 6.01
CA ILE A 149 2.07 15.42 6.76
C ILE A 149 1.88 15.06 8.25
N ALA A 150 0.72 15.37 8.81
CA ALA A 150 0.41 15.06 10.20
C ALA A 150 0.39 13.54 10.46
N LEU A 151 -0.30 12.75 9.61
CA LEU A 151 -0.33 11.29 9.71
C LEU A 151 1.08 10.70 9.58
N ARG A 152 1.88 11.23 8.66
CA ARG A 152 3.28 10.78 8.51
C ARG A 152 4.09 11.04 9.78
N ALA A 153 4.01 12.25 10.33
CA ALA A 153 4.70 12.59 11.57
C ALA A 153 4.24 11.72 12.75
N ILE A 154 2.94 11.46 12.86
CA ILE A 154 2.37 10.58 13.91
C ILE A 154 2.94 9.16 13.77
N VAL A 155 2.97 8.60 12.56
CA VAL A 155 3.52 7.26 12.30
C VAL A 155 5.02 7.22 12.63
N GLU A 156 5.79 8.22 12.22
CA GLU A 156 7.22 8.30 12.50
C GLU A 156 7.52 8.42 14.01
N ILE A 157 6.69 9.15 14.77
CA ILE A 157 6.82 9.26 16.24
C ILE A 157 6.48 7.93 16.92
N LEU A 158 5.41 7.25 16.48
CA LEU A 158 4.95 6.00 17.10
C LEU A 158 5.86 4.81 16.79
N PHE A 159 6.31 4.67 15.54
CA PHE A 159 6.99 3.46 15.06
C PHE A 159 8.48 3.66 14.74
N GLY A 160 8.94 4.91 14.70
CA GLY A 160 10.26 5.31 14.25
C GLY A 160 10.31 5.61 12.75
N SER A 161 11.45 6.15 12.30
CA SER A 161 11.68 6.47 10.88
C SER A 161 12.09 5.28 10.02
N GLN A 162 12.36 4.12 10.64
CA GLN A 162 12.82 2.92 9.94
C GLN A 162 11.66 2.01 9.57
N GLY A 163 11.72 1.43 8.38
CA GLY A 163 10.76 0.41 7.94
C GLY A 163 10.74 -0.78 8.89
N ARG A 164 9.55 -1.20 9.32
CA ARG A 164 9.37 -2.38 10.18
C ARG A 164 9.13 -3.61 9.32
N ASN A 165 9.82 -4.70 9.63
CA ASN A 165 9.57 -5.99 9.02
C ASN A 165 8.28 -6.59 9.58
N LEU A 166 7.46 -7.15 8.70
CA LEU A 166 6.25 -7.86 9.07
C LEU A 166 6.58 -9.35 9.12
N THR A 167 6.46 -9.98 10.29
CA THR A 167 6.62 -11.43 10.42
C THR A 167 5.33 -12.10 9.97
N THR A 168 5.15 -12.26 8.66
CA THR A 168 3.90 -12.81 8.13
C THR A 168 3.85 -14.33 8.31
N PRO A 169 2.73 -14.89 8.79
CA PRO A 169 2.50 -16.34 8.79
C PRO A 169 2.17 -16.88 7.38
N LEU A 170 2.15 -16.00 6.38
CA LEU A 170 1.96 -16.36 4.98
C LEU A 170 3.18 -17.12 4.45
N PRO A 171 2.99 -18.00 3.45
CA PRO A 171 4.11 -18.72 2.83
C PRO A 171 5.13 -17.74 2.25
N THR A 172 6.31 -17.66 2.86
CA THR A 172 7.46 -16.89 2.38
C THR A 172 8.42 -17.73 1.54
N GLY A 173 8.00 -18.96 1.20
CA GLY A 173 8.76 -19.87 0.36
C GLY A 173 9.02 -19.29 -1.03
N ILE A 174 10.10 -19.76 -1.65
CA ILE A 174 10.42 -19.44 -3.04
C ILE A 174 9.88 -20.58 -3.89
N PHE A 175 8.96 -20.27 -4.80
CA PHE A 175 8.49 -21.23 -5.79
C PHE A 175 9.36 -21.07 -7.05
N LEU A 176 10.06 -22.13 -7.42
CA LEU A 176 10.83 -22.17 -8.67
C LEU A 176 9.93 -22.72 -9.78
N VAL A 177 9.55 -21.85 -10.73
CA VAL A 177 8.89 -22.26 -11.97
C VAL A 177 9.96 -22.21 -13.06
N GLY A 178 10.57 -23.35 -13.36
CA GLY A 178 11.80 -23.38 -14.18
C GLY A 178 12.95 -22.66 -13.46
N ASP A 179 13.60 -21.72 -14.14
CA ASP A 179 14.72 -20.91 -13.61
C ASP A 179 14.27 -19.55 -13.03
N VAL A 180 12.95 -19.31 -12.93
CA VAL A 180 12.39 -18.05 -12.39
C VAL A 180 12.07 -18.24 -10.91
N ARG A 181 12.69 -17.42 -10.06
CA ARG A 181 12.43 -17.39 -8.61
C ARG A 181 11.26 -16.45 -8.31
N ILE A 182 10.10 -17.01 -7.98
CA ILE A 182 8.92 -16.24 -7.58
C ILE A 182 8.69 -16.41 -6.08
N SER A 183 8.67 -15.31 -5.34
CA SER A 183 8.28 -15.31 -3.92
C SER A 183 6.80 -15.62 -3.80
N GLN A 184 6.44 -16.63 -3.00
CA GLN A 184 5.04 -16.99 -2.74
C GLN A 184 4.25 -15.81 -2.13
N LEU A 185 4.93 -14.91 -1.41
CA LEU A 185 4.32 -13.70 -0.86
C LEU A 185 3.81 -12.75 -1.94
N HIS A 186 4.58 -12.53 -3.02
CA HIS A 186 4.14 -11.67 -4.13
C HIS A 186 2.98 -12.29 -4.90
N LEU A 187 3.00 -13.62 -5.08
CA LEU A 187 1.93 -14.33 -5.78
C LEU A 187 0.62 -14.31 -4.97
N THR A 188 0.68 -14.60 -3.67
CA THR A 188 -0.49 -14.53 -2.78
C THR A 188 -1.03 -13.10 -2.69
N ALA A 189 -0.16 -12.09 -2.54
CA ALA A 189 -0.57 -10.69 -2.56
C ALA A 189 -1.23 -10.29 -3.89
N ALA A 190 -0.71 -10.75 -5.03
CA ALA A 190 -1.29 -10.47 -6.34
C ALA A 190 -2.66 -11.13 -6.52
N LEU A 191 -2.79 -12.39 -6.12
CA LEU A 191 -4.07 -13.12 -6.16
C LEU A 191 -5.12 -12.46 -5.26
N VAL A 192 -4.75 -12.09 -4.04
CA VAL A 192 -5.64 -11.36 -3.12
C VAL A 192 -6.01 -10.00 -3.71
N SER A 193 -5.06 -9.28 -4.30
CA SER A 193 -5.34 -7.98 -4.92
C SER A 193 -6.33 -8.10 -6.08
N TRP A 194 -6.14 -9.06 -6.98
CA TRP A 194 -7.09 -9.32 -8.06
C TRP A 194 -8.45 -9.78 -7.56
N ALA A 195 -8.50 -10.62 -6.54
CA ALA A 195 -9.75 -11.02 -5.91
C ALA A 195 -10.48 -9.81 -5.33
N CYS A 196 -9.78 -8.92 -4.62
CA CYS A 196 -10.34 -7.67 -4.09
C CYS A 196 -10.79 -6.73 -5.21
N MET A 197 -9.98 -6.50 -6.25
CA MET A 197 -10.36 -5.67 -7.39
C MET A 197 -11.59 -6.22 -8.11
N ALA A 198 -11.64 -7.54 -8.34
CA ALA A 198 -12.78 -8.20 -8.97
C ALA A 198 -14.03 -8.10 -8.08
N ALA A 199 -13.90 -8.30 -6.76
CA ALA A 199 -15.00 -8.14 -5.80
C ALA A 199 -15.52 -6.69 -5.76
N PHE A 200 -14.64 -5.69 -5.71
CA PHE A 200 -15.04 -4.28 -5.80
C PHE A 200 -15.67 -3.96 -7.15
N GLY A 201 -15.09 -4.42 -8.26
CA GLY A 201 -15.66 -4.22 -9.59
C GLY A 201 -17.05 -4.86 -9.76
N ALA A 202 -17.22 -6.08 -9.23
CA ALA A 202 -18.50 -6.78 -9.17
C ALA A 202 -19.49 -6.01 -8.28
N PHE A 203 -19.07 -5.51 -7.11
CA PHE A 203 -19.89 -4.68 -6.25
C PHE A 203 -20.41 -3.43 -6.98
N PHE A 204 -19.54 -2.70 -7.69
CA PHE A 204 -20.00 -1.54 -8.45
C PHE A 204 -20.98 -1.93 -9.56
N ARG A 205 -20.74 -3.07 -10.25
CA ARG A 205 -21.53 -3.54 -11.39
C ARG A 205 -22.88 -4.15 -11.01
N TYR A 206 -22.95 -4.90 -9.92
CA TYR A 206 -24.13 -5.69 -9.56
C TYR A 206 -24.92 -5.10 -8.38
N THR A 207 -24.32 -4.27 -7.53
CA THR A 207 -25.02 -3.68 -6.39
C THR A 207 -25.72 -2.39 -6.79
N SER A 208 -26.98 -2.23 -6.39
CA SER A 208 -27.79 -1.02 -6.61
C SER A 208 -27.09 0.26 -6.12
N ILE A 209 -26.41 0.20 -4.97
CA ILE A 209 -25.63 1.32 -4.41
C ILE A 209 -24.50 1.73 -5.36
N GLY A 210 -23.79 0.77 -5.95
CA GLY A 210 -22.69 1.03 -6.89
C GLY A 210 -23.17 1.61 -8.22
N LEU A 211 -24.38 1.23 -8.65
CA LEU A 211 -25.05 1.81 -9.82
C LEU A 211 -25.50 3.25 -9.55
N LEU A 212 -26.09 3.51 -8.38
CA LEU A 212 -26.47 4.85 -7.93
C LEU A 212 -25.26 5.78 -7.80
N MET A 213 -24.16 5.32 -7.18
CA MET A 213 -22.93 6.12 -7.04
C MET A 213 -22.35 6.52 -8.41
N ARG A 214 -22.43 5.65 -9.41
CA ARG A 214 -22.01 6.00 -10.77
C ARG A 214 -22.94 7.00 -11.42
N ALA A 215 -24.25 6.80 -11.28
CA ALA A 215 -25.22 7.71 -11.86
C ALA A 215 -25.18 9.12 -11.24
N THR A 216 -24.92 9.23 -9.93
CA THR A 216 -24.73 10.54 -9.27
C THR A 216 -23.48 11.26 -9.75
N ALA A 217 -22.43 10.51 -10.09
CA ALA A 217 -21.18 11.09 -10.56
C ALA A 217 -21.20 11.44 -12.06
N ASP A 218 -22.08 10.83 -12.85
CA ASP A 218 -22.23 11.16 -14.29
C ASP A 218 -23.19 12.35 -14.52
N GLY A 219 -23.87 12.86 -13.48
CA GLY A 219 -24.66 14.09 -13.50
C GLY A 219 -26.05 13.98 -12.85
N HIS A 220 -26.64 15.11 -12.45
CA HIS A 220 -27.94 15.15 -11.77
C HIS A 220 -29.08 14.54 -12.61
N GLU A 221 -29.08 14.76 -13.92
CA GLU A 221 -30.11 14.19 -14.82
C GLU A 221 -30.01 12.66 -14.94
N ALA A 222 -28.79 12.11 -14.94
CA ALA A 222 -28.56 10.67 -14.95
C ALA A 222 -28.99 10.01 -13.62
N ALA A 223 -28.81 10.70 -12.50
CA ALA A 223 -29.20 10.23 -11.17
C ALA A 223 -30.72 10.06 -11.00
N VAL A 224 -31.52 10.97 -11.57
CA VAL A 224 -33.00 10.91 -11.47
C VAL A 224 -33.56 9.75 -12.31
N VAL A 225 -33.06 9.55 -13.53
CA VAL A 225 -33.53 8.49 -14.43
C VAL A 225 -33.12 7.10 -13.93
N SER A 226 -31.90 6.96 -13.42
CA SER A 226 -31.41 5.69 -12.88
C SER A 226 -32.01 5.35 -11.51
N GLY A 227 -32.28 6.34 -10.66
CA GLY A 227 -32.95 6.14 -9.36
C GLY A 227 -34.32 5.49 -9.50
N GLY A 228 -35.15 5.98 -10.43
CA GLY A 228 -36.48 5.41 -10.69
C GLY A 228 -36.45 3.99 -11.28
N LEU A 229 -35.48 3.70 -12.15
CA LEU A 229 -35.32 2.37 -12.76
C LEU A 229 -34.83 1.32 -11.74
N ILE A 230 -33.95 1.72 -10.82
CA ILE A 230 -33.39 0.85 -9.78
C ILE A 230 -34.47 0.47 -8.76
N GLU A 231 -35.38 1.38 -8.42
CA GLU A 231 -36.50 1.09 -7.52
C GLU A 231 -37.43 0.02 -8.11
N GLN A 232 -37.78 0.13 -9.40
CA GLN A 232 -38.62 -0.85 -10.10
C GLN A 232 -37.92 -2.21 -10.30
N LEU A 233 -36.62 -2.22 -10.56
CA LEU A 233 -35.85 -3.46 -10.70
C LEU A 233 -35.64 -4.15 -9.33
N SER A 234 -35.47 -3.39 -8.25
CA SER A 234 -35.32 -3.94 -6.89
C SER A 234 -36.61 -4.63 -6.40
N ALA A 235 -37.77 -4.08 -6.77
CA ALA A 235 -39.07 -4.68 -6.46
C ALA A 235 -39.34 -5.99 -7.22
N THR A 236 -38.66 -6.19 -8.36
CA THR A 236 -38.87 -7.37 -9.24
C THR A 236 -37.86 -8.49 -8.96
N TYR A 237 -36.66 -8.18 -8.45
CA TYR A 237 -35.55 -9.14 -8.40
C TYR A 237 -35.28 -9.79 -7.02
N ILE A 238 -35.84 -9.30 -5.90
CA ILE A 238 -35.49 -9.82 -4.56
C ILE A 238 -36.62 -10.61 -3.89
N SER A 239 -36.42 -11.92 -3.77
CA SER A 239 -37.27 -12.82 -2.99
C SER A 239 -36.79 -12.83 -1.52
N PRO A 240 -37.69 -12.75 -0.52
CA PRO A 240 -37.40 -12.20 0.81
C PRO A 240 -36.53 -13.04 1.76
N LYS A 241 -36.14 -14.29 1.47
CA LYS A 241 -35.73 -15.22 2.55
C LYS A 241 -34.23 -15.30 2.89
N SER A 242 -33.33 -14.74 2.08
CA SER A 242 -31.88 -14.74 2.36
C SER A 242 -31.20 -13.38 2.20
N SER A 243 -31.97 -12.35 1.83
CA SER A 243 -31.47 -10.99 1.64
C SER A 243 -31.42 -10.22 2.97
N ASP A 244 -32.24 -10.61 3.95
CA ASP A 244 -32.41 -9.90 5.21
C ASP A 244 -31.12 -9.79 6.03
N ILE A 245 -30.34 -10.86 6.20
CA ILE A 245 -29.13 -10.81 7.03
C ILE A 245 -28.04 -9.91 6.43
N MET A 246 -27.90 -9.94 5.10
CA MET A 246 -26.92 -9.10 4.41
C MET A 246 -27.40 -7.65 4.34
N ILE A 247 -28.71 -7.43 4.17
CA ILE A 247 -29.34 -6.11 4.23
C ILE A 247 -29.23 -5.54 5.65
N TYR A 248 -29.49 -6.30 6.70
CA TYR A 248 -29.39 -5.84 8.09
C TYR A 248 -27.93 -5.58 8.48
N GLY A 249 -26.99 -6.43 8.06
CA GLY A 249 -25.55 -6.18 8.29
C GLY A 249 -25.08 -4.92 7.57
N LEU A 250 -25.48 -4.76 6.30
CA LEU A 250 -25.17 -3.57 5.50
C LEU A 250 -25.89 -2.33 6.05
N LEU A 251 -27.14 -2.44 6.49
CA LEU A 251 -27.96 -1.38 7.05
C LEU A 251 -27.45 -0.95 8.42
N LEU A 252 -26.93 -1.88 9.24
CA LEU A 252 -26.29 -1.55 10.52
C LEU A 252 -24.99 -0.77 10.27
N VAL A 253 -24.20 -1.18 9.28
CA VAL A 253 -23.00 -0.42 8.86
C VAL A 253 -23.38 0.94 8.24
N ILE A 254 -24.46 1.02 7.45
CA ILE A 254 -24.92 2.28 6.82
C ILE A 254 -25.53 3.25 7.83
N LEU A 255 -26.26 2.74 8.83
CA LEU A 255 -26.87 3.52 9.90
C LEU A 255 -25.79 4.03 10.87
N MET A 256 -24.71 3.27 11.05
CA MET A 256 -23.55 3.72 11.80
C MET A 256 -22.75 4.81 11.07
N VAL A 257 -22.71 4.78 9.73
CA VAL A 257 -21.97 5.75 8.92
C VAL A 257 -22.76 7.03 8.60
N ARG A 258 -24.11 7.02 8.69
CA ARG A 258 -24.95 8.22 8.50
C ARG A 258 -26.19 8.26 9.42
N PRO A 259 -26.13 8.92 10.60
CA PRO A 259 -27.26 9.03 11.53
C PRO A 259 -28.18 10.24 11.24
N TRP A 260 -28.39 10.64 9.98
CA TRP A 260 -29.26 11.78 9.65
C TRP A 260 -30.13 11.47 8.43
N GLY A 261 -31.32 10.91 8.68
CA GLY A 261 -32.29 10.59 7.63
C GLY A 261 -33.73 10.32 8.08
N LEU A 262 -34.10 10.65 9.34
CA LEU A 262 -35.47 10.46 9.86
C LEU A 262 -36.20 11.77 10.20
N PHE A 263 -35.61 12.93 9.94
CA PHE A 263 -36.28 14.22 10.03
C PHE A 263 -36.32 14.90 8.66
N GLY A 264 -36.98 14.23 7.71
CA GLY A 264 -37.67 14.93 6.64
C GLY A 264 -38.91 15.58 7.22
N GLN A 265 -38.79 16.78 7.77
CA GLN A 265 -39.98 17.62 7.88
C GLN A 265 -40.31 18.14 6.48
N ARG A 266 -41.43 17.65 5.97
CA ARG A 266 -42.10 18.19 4.81
C ARG A 266 -42.70 19.56 5.15
N GLU A 267 -42.68 20.42 4.13
CA GLU A 267 -43.51 21.62 3.94
C GLU A 267 -43.19 22.79 4.88
N LEU A 268 -43.07 24.03 4.40
CA LEU A 268 -44.14 24.79 3.76
C LEU A 268 -43.58 25.73 2.70
N GLY A 269 -44.25 25.75 1.54
CA GLY A 269 -44.05 26.81 0.58
C GLY A 269 -44.57 28.16 1.10
N ARG A 270 -43.99 29.24 0.57
CA ARG A 270 -44.76 30.35 0.00
C ARG A 270 -43.82 31.33 -0.72
N VAL A 271 -44.24 31.61 -1.95
CA VAL A 271 -44.09 32.81 -2.79
C VAL A 271 -42.69 33.35 -3.01
#